data_AF-U2DZZ3-F1
#
_entry.id   AF-U2DZZ3-F1
#
_cell.length_a   1.000
_cell.length_b   1.000
_cell.length_c   1.000
_cell.angle_alpha   90.00
_cell.angle_beta   90.00
_cell.angle_gamma   90.00
#
_symmetry.space_group_name_H-M   'P 1'
#
loop_
_entity.id
_entity.type
_entity.pdbx_description
1 polymer ?
#
loop_
_entity_poly.entity_id
_entity_poly.type
_entity_poly.pdbx_seq_one_letter_code
_entity_poly.pdbx_strand_id
1 'polypeptide(L)'
;MNPSPNPGDEWPSYYRGYRLQTNPSGDVWWQVYNGTERLYVEPTPDELVEDLLSLKRLGGRIRITEDNAVITRVEDGDEYEQIYVGDISLSGKLVPEEETEFSVDIQPDGLSSGDLWPSVYDGAKFSFSEDSAWWHHPQTHKRHPVNTELPNDVLTRLQRLKPTGGSFRVTPWNDVITLVEDPPNPEATKEQLHELPRVIKNIIILRRERGVERLPVYVGSLDTVPIEVNEPRSLTDSLSAEERAELNSWSGSLGPTKDIDPSEHRFDSTTETKPRDDPEDW
;
A
#
# COMPACT_ATOMS: atom_id res chain seq x y z
N MET A 1 -0.50 -6.55 -24.39
CA MET A 1 -1.61 -6.90 -23.47
C MET A 1 -1.49 -8.38 -23.21
N ASN A 2 -1.12 -8.77 -21.99
CA ASN A 2 -1.29 -10.17 -21.59
C ASN A 2 -2.79 -10.47 -21.57
N PRO A 3 -3.23 -11.67 -21.98
CA PRO A 3 -4.63 -12.06 -21.85
C PRO A 3 -5.03 -11.95 -20.37
N SER A 4 -6.26 -11.48 -20.11
CA SER A 4 -6.81 -11.53 -18.76
C SER A 4 -6.78 -12.98 -18.27
N PRO A 5 -6.28 -13.24 -17.04
CA PRO A 5 -6.28 -14.59 -16.48
C PRO A 5 -7.71 -15.12 -16.33
N ASN A 6 -7.88 -16.43 -16.44
CA ASN A 6 -9.15 -17.09 -16.11
C ASN A 6 -9.20 -17.39 -14.61
N PRO A 7 -10.41 -17.49 -14.01
CA PRO A 7 -10.55 -17.94 -12.63
C PRO A 7 -9.78 -19.25 -12.37
N GLY A 8 -8.91 -19.24 -11.37
CA GLY A 8 -8.02 -20.35 -11.01
C GLY A 8 -6.62 -20.27 -11.60
N ASP A 9 -6.36 -19.42 -12.60
CA ASP A 9 -5.02 -19.23 -13.16
C ASP A 9 -4.09 -18.55 -12.12
N GLU A 10 -2.79 -18.85 -12.21
CA GLU A 10 -1.76 -18.20 -11.40
C GLU A 10 -1.81 -16.67 -11.58
N TRP A 11 -1.81 -15.93 -10.47
CA TRP A 11 -1.79 -14.48 -10.50
C TRP A 11 -0.39 -13.97 -10.87
N PRO A 12 -0.22 -13.26 -11.99
CA PRO A 12 1.10 -12.91 -12.52
C PRO A 12 1.78 -11.75 -11.80
N SER A 13 1.15 -11.18 -10.78
CA SER A 13 1.62 -9.96 -10.10
C SER A 13 1.65 -10.17 -8.58
N TYR A 14 1.81 -9.10 -7.82
CA TYR A 14 2.03 -9.17 -6.39
C TYR A 14 0.73 -9.35 -5.58
N TYR A 15 0.78 -10.14 -4.50
CA TYR A 15 -0.32 -10.28 -3.53
C TYR A 15 -0.57 -9.01 -2.71
N ARG A 16 -1.25 -8.02 -3.29
CA ARG A 16 -1.60 -6.75 -2.64
C ARG A 16 -3.06 -6.37 -2.88
N GLY A 17 -3.49 -5.26 -2.29
CA GLY A 17 -4.87 -4.78 -2.41
C GLY A 17 -5.65 -4.71 -1.11
N TYR A 18 -6.91 -4.32 -1.24
CA TYR A 18 -7.90 -4.20 -0.17
C TYR A 18 -8.30 -5.58 0.35
N ARG A 19 -8.34 -5.76 1.67
CA ARG A 19 -8.43 -7.08 2.29
C ARG A 19 -9.87 -7.38 2.67
N LEU A 20 -10.36 -8.52 2.22
CA LEU A 20 -11.64 -9.07 2.67
C LEU A 20 -11.46 -10.54 3.08
N GLN A 21 -12.45 -11.06 3.78
CA GLN A 21 -12.57 -12.45 4.13
C GLN A 21 -13.92 -12.98 3.67
N THR A 22 -13.96 -14.27 3.36
CA THR A 22 -15.20 -14.98 3.06
C THR A 22 -15.24 -16.35 3.73
N ASN A 23 -16.42 -16.92 3.87
CA ASN A 23 -16.67 -18.21 4.53
C ASN A 23 -17.51 -19.13 3.61
N PRO A 24 -17.72 -20.42 3.98
CA PRO A 24 -18.52 -21.35 3.19
C PRO A 24 -20.00 -20.97 3.04
N SER A 25 -20.52 -20.09 3.91
CA SER A 25 -21.89 -19.58 3.84
C SER A 25 -22.05 -18.49 2.78
N GLY A 26 -20.93 -17.97 2.26
CA GLY A 26 -20.90 -16.91 1.25
C GLY A 26 -20.84 -15.49 1.82
N ASP A 27 -20.71 -15.33 3.13
CA ASP A 27 -20.55 -14.00 3.71
C ASP A 27 -19.21 -13.40 3.28
N VAL A 28 -19.19 -12.09 3.04
CA VAL A 28 -17.96 -11.34 2.73
C VAL A 28 -17.82 -10.22 3.74
N TRP A 29 -16.66 -10.08 4.40
CA TRP A 29 -16.47 -9.05 5.41
C TRP A 29 -15.05 -8.49 5.45
N TRP A 30 -14.96 -7.25 5.93
CA TRP A 30 -13.72 -6.64 6.40
C TRP A 30 -13.59 -6.83 7.92
N GLN A 31 -12.37 -7.00 8.40
CA GLN A 31 -12.09 -7.06 9.83
C GLN A 31 -10.70 -6.49 10.12
N VAL A 32 -10.60 -5.69 11.18
CA VAL A 32 -9.31 -5.20 11.67
C VAL A 32 -8.47 -6.38 12.13
N TYR A 33 -7.16 -6.36 11.86
CA TYR A 33 -6.25 -7.43 12.27
C TYR A 33 -6.38 -7.69 13.78
N ASN A 34 -6.64 -8.93 14.19
CA ASN A 34 -6.92 -9.31 15.60
C ASN A 34 -8.08 -8.51 16.25
N GLY A 35 -8.99 -7.92 15.50
CA GLY A 35 -10.27 -7.45 16.03
C GLY A 35 -11.29 -8.57 16.05
N THR A 36 -12.31 -8.41 16.90
CA THR A 36 -13.43 -9.35 16.99
C THR A 36 -14.55 -8.98 16.03
N GLU A 37 -14.73 -7.67 15.77
CA GLU A 37 -15.83 -7.15 14.96
C GLU A 37 -15.63 -7.42 13.48
N ARG A 38 -16.72 -7.78 12.79
CA ARG A 38 -16.77 -7.97 11.33
C ARG A 38 -17.66 -6.89 10.74
N LEU A 39 -17.22 -6.31 9.63
CA LEU A 39 -18.02 -5.41 8.82
C LEU A 39 -18.34 -6.12 7.50
N TYR A 40 -19.56 -6.62 7.38
CA TYR A 40 -20.03 -7.35 6.21
C TYR A 40 -20.21 -6.42 5.02
N VAL A 41 -19.90 -6.91 3.83
CA VAL A 41 -20.08 -6.18 2.58
C VAL A 41 -21.54 -6.34 2.15
N GLU A 42 -22.26 -5.23 1.98
CA GLU A 42 -23.63 -5.23 1.48
C GLU A 42 -23.78 -4.30 0.27
N PRO A 43 -24.34 -4.77 -0.87
CA PRO A 43 -24.80 -6.15 -1.11
C PRO A 43 -23.63 -7.14 -1.18
N THR A 44 -23.88 -8.39 -0.77
CA THR A 44 -22.92 -9.48 -0.94
C THR A 44 -22.65 -9.68 -2.43
N PRO A 45 -21.39 -9.80 -2.85
CA PRO A 45 -21.06 -10.05 -4.25
C PRO A 45 -21.19 -11.54 -4.59
N ASP A 46 -22.42 -11.99 -4.79
CA ASP A 46 -22.77 -13.42 -4.93
C ASP A 46 -21.99 -14.14 -6.05
N GLU A 47 -21.86 -13.52 -7.23
CA GLU A 47 -21.12 -14.11 -8.36
C GLU A 47 -19.65 -14.39 -7.99
N LEU A 48 -18.99 -13.42 -7.35
CA LEU A 48 -17.61 -13.57 -6.89
C LEU A 48 -17.48 -14.66 -5.82
N VAL A 49 -18.46 -14.74 -4.93
CA VAL A 49 -18.50 -15.75 -3.86
C VAL A 49 -18.62 -17.14 -4.45
N GLU A 50 -19.49 -17.34 -5.45
CA GLU A 50 -19.62 -18.61 -6.16
C GLU A 50 -18.32 -19.03 -6.83
N ASP A 51 -17.68 -18.12 -7.58
CA ASP A 51 -16.39 -18.36 -8.24
C ASP A 51 -15.31 -18.71 -7.21
N LEU A 52 -15.22 -17.95 -6.12
CA LEU A 52 -14.25 -18.21 -5.07
C LEU A 52 -14.48 -19.55 -4.39
N LEU A 53 -15.71 -19.88 -4.02
CA LEU A 53 -16.01 -21.12 -3.29
C LEU A 53 -15.84 -22.36 -4.18
N SER A 54 -15.93 -22.20 -5.51
CA SER A 54 -15.58 -23.25 -6.47
C SER A 54 -14.08 -23.60 -6.43
N LEU A 55 -13.21 -22.60 -6.22
CA LEU A 55 -11.76 -22.74 -6.11
C LEU A 55 -11.32 -23.08 -4.68
N LYS A 56 -11.98 -22.50 -3.68
CA LYS A 56 -11.61 -22.55 -2.27
C LYS A 56 -12.85 -22.74 -1.38
N ARG A 57 -13.29 -23.99 -1.27
CA ARG A 57 -14.53 -24.41 -0.58
C ARG A 57 -14.71 -23.90 0.85
N LEU A 58 -13.62 -23.67 1.58
CA LEU A 58 -13.67 -23.19 2.97
C LEU A 58 -13.76 -21.65 3.06
N GLY A 59 -13.80 -20.95 1.93
CA GLY A 59 -13.60 -19.51 1.87
C GLY A 59 -12.17 -19.12 2.24
N GLY A 60 -11.99 -17.91 2.75
CA GLY A 60 -10.71 -17.44 3.27
C GLY A 60 -10.45 -15.98 2.95
N ARG A 61 -9.17 -15.60 3.03
CA ARG A 61 -8.73 -14.23 2.72
C ARG A 61 -8.69 -14.01 1.22
N ILE A 62 -9.22 -12.88 0.79
CA ILE A 62 -9.04 -12.35 -0.56
C ILE A 62 -8.41 -10.97 -0.51
N ARG A 63 -7.88 -10.55 -1.65
CA ARG A 63 -7.54 -9.16 -1.90
C ARG A 63 -8.19 -8.68 -3.19
N ILE A 64 -8.62 -7.43 -3.16
CA ILE A 64 -9.09 -6.71 -4.35
C ILE A 64 -8.02 -5.69 -4.70
N THR A 65 -7.43 -5.82 -5.87
CA THR A 65 -6.37 -4.95 -6.37
C THR A 65 -6.92 -3.60 -6.82
N GLU A 66 -6.02 -2.69 -7.18
CA GLU A 66 -6.34 -1.35 -7.67
C GLU A 66 -7.00 -1.37 -9.06
N ASP A 67 -6.90 -2.47 -9.79
CA ASP A 67 -7.58 -2.74 -11.06
C ASP A 67 -8.79 -3.69 -10.90
N ASN A 68 -9.30 -3.83 -9.67
CA ASN A 68 -10.50 -4.61 -9.34
C ASN A 68 -10.39 -6.13 -9.50
N ALA A 69 -9.20 -6.67 -9.79
CA ALA A 69 -8.97 -8.10 -9.77
C ALA A 69 -9.03 -8.65 -8.34
N VAL A 70 -9.71 -9.78 -8.19
CA VAL A 70 -9.81 -10.52 -6.94
C VAL A 70 -8.80 -11.65 -6.95
N ILE A 71 -7.95 -11.66 -5.93
CA ILE A 71 -6.89 -12.65 -5.79
C ILE A 71 -6.96 -13.32 -4.43
N THR A 72 -6.59 -14.59 -4.40
CA THR A 72 -6.46 -15.36 -3.15
C THR A 72 -5.20 -16.20 -3.16
N ARG A 73 -4.93 -16.83 -2.02
CA ARG A 73 -3.90 -17.86 -1.89
C ARG A 73 -4.55 -19.20 -1.61
N VAL A 74 -4.16 -20.21 -2.37
CA VAL A 74 -4.56 -21.61 -2.18
C VAL A 74 -3.37 -22.41 -1.71
N GLU A 75 -3.62 -23.43 -0.89
CA GLU A 75 -2.59 -24.37 -0.46
C GLU A 75 -2.28 -25.33 -1.61
N ASP A 76 -1.00 -25.45 -1.97
CA ASP A 76 -0.49 -26.47 -2.87
C ASP A 76 0.69 -27.19 -2.20
N GLY A 77 0.39 -28.35 -1.61
CA GLY A 77 1.35 -29.08 -0.78
C GLY A 77 1.79 -28.28 0.45
N ASP A 78 3.09 -27.99 0.54
CA ASP A 78 3.71 -27.17 1.60
C ASP A 78 3.82 -25.68 1.22
N GLU A 79 3.44 -25.33 -0.01
CA GLU A 79 3.53 -23.97 -0.55
C GLU A 79 2.14 -23.34 -0.72
N TYR A 80 2.13 -22.03 -1.00
CA TYR A 80 0.91 -21.29 -1.28
C TYR A 80 1.03 -20.65 -2.65
N GLU A 81 0.14 -21.03 -3.57
CA GLU A 81 0.01 -20.41 -4.87
C GLU A 81 -0.94 -19.21 -4.78
N GLN A 82 -0.63 -18.15 -5.53
CA GLN A 82 -1.52 -17.00 -5.67
C GLN A 82 -2.31 -17.17 -6.95
N ILE A 83 -3.62 -17.12 -6.85
CA ILE A 83 -4.50 -17.33 -8.02
C ILE A 83 -5.44 -16.15 -8.21
N TYR A 84 -5.83 -15.94 -9.46
CA TYR A 84 -6.91 -15.06 -9.85
C TYR A 84 -8.26 -15.73 -9.62
N VAL A 85 -9.25 -14.98 -9.13
CA VAL A 85 -10.60 -15.47 -8.87
C VAL A 85 -11.61 -14.89 -9.86
N GLY A 86 -11.48 -13.61 -10.18
CA GLY A 86 -12.42 -12.87 -11.01
C GLY A 86 -12.22 -11.36 -10.82
N ASP A 87 -13.03 -10.54 -11.48
CA ASP A 87 -13.03 -9.08 -11.30
C ASP A 87 -14.25 -8.64 -10.51
N ILE A 88 -14.11 -7.63 -9.66
CA ILE A 88 -15.23 -7.06 -8.91
C ILE A 88 -15.16 -5.54 -8.81
N SER A 89 -16.23 -4.86 -9.24
CA SER A 89 -16.44 -3.45 -8.89
C SER A 89 -17.14 -3.36 -7.54
N LEU A 90 -16.37 -3.38 -6.46
CA LEU A 90 -16.92 -3.34 -5.10
C LEU A 90 -17.69 -2.03 -4.86
N SER A 91 -18.92 -2.13 -4.37
CA SER A 91 -19.76 -0.96 -4.05
C SER A 91 -20.67 -1.28 -2.86
N GLY A 92 -21.39 -0.27 -2.37
CA GLY A 92 -22.30 -0.42 -1.24
C GLY A 92 -21.64 -0.08 0.10
N LYS A 93 -21.89 -0.90 1.12
CA LYS A 93 -21.60 -0.58 2.52
C LYS A 93 -20.83 -1.68 3.23
N LEU A 94 -20.16 -1.25 4.30
CA LEU A 94 -19.61 -2.08 5.35
C LEU A 94 -20.56 -2.01 6.55
N VAL A 95 -21.15 -3.14 6.90
CA VAL A 95 -22.27 -3.28 7.84
C VAL A 95 -21.83 -4.11 9.05
N PRO A 96 -21.86 -3.55 10.28
CA PRO A 96 -21.64 -4.34 11.50
C PRO A 96 -22.71 -5.42 11.68
N GLU A 97 -22.35 -6.57 12.26
CA GLU A 97 -23.24 -7.74 12.37
C GLU A 97 -24.57 -7.44 13.10
N GLU A 98 -24.48 -6.72 14.21
CA GLU A 98 -25.62 -6.48 15.11
C GLU A 98 -26.08 -5.02 15.13
N GLU A 99 -25.31 -4.09 14.56
CA GLU A 99 -25.54 -2.63 14.66
C GLU A 99 -25.56 -1.98 13.25
N THR A 100 -26.48 -2.42 12.40
CA THR A 100 -26.61 -1.97 10.99
C THR A 100 -26.77 -0.46 10.81
N GLU A 101 -27.24 0.27 11.82
CA GLU A 101 -27.34 1.73 11.82
C GLU A 101 -25.98 2.43 11.75
N PHE A 102 -24.89 1.74 12.10
CA PHE A 102 -23.53 2.27 12.00
C PHE A 102 -22.80 1.83 10.72
N SER A 103 -23.56 1.36 9.72
CA SER A 103 -23.01 1.06 8.40
C SER A 103 -22.29 2.27 7.80
N VAL A 104 -21.22 2.00 7.08
CA VAL A 104 -20.42 3.03 6.41
C VAL A 104 -20.27 2.70 4.94
N ASP A 105 -20.19 3.71 4.09
CA ASP A 105 -19.96 3.47 2.67
C ASP A 105 -18.56 2.87 2.47
N ILE A 106 -18.50 1.85 1.62
CA ILE A 106 -17.24 1.17 1.32
C ILE A 106 -16.32 2.06 0.49
N GLN A 107 -16.94 2.86 -0.39
CA GLN A 107 -16.35 3.90 -1.22
C GLN A 107 -17.04 5.24 -0.89
N PRO A 108 -16.53 6.00 0.08
CA PRO A 108 -17.03 7.34 0.36
C PRO A 108 -16.76 8.29 -0.81
N ASP A 109 -17.68 9.22 -1.06
CA ASP A 109 -17.56 10.25 -2.09
C ASP A 109 -17.48 11.66 -1.49
N GLY A 110 -17.33 12.67 -2.36
CA GLY A 110 -17.38 14.08 -1.95
C GLY A 110 -16.21 14.59 -1.11
N LEU A 111 -15.14 13.81 -0.98
CA LEU A 111 -13.97 14.17 -0.16
C LEU A 111 -13.04 15.16 -0.86
N SER A 112 -12.55 16.13 -0.10
CA SER A 112 -11.46 17.01 -0.49
C SER A 112 -10.13 16.53 0.09
N SER A 113 -9.03 16.81 -0.61
CA SER A 113 -7.70 16.50 -0.09
C SER A 113 -7.49 17.12 1.29
N GLY A 114 -7.08 16.31 2.26
CA GLY A 114 -6.88 16.70 3.65
C GLY A 114 -8.02 16.30 4.58
N ASP A 115 -9.18 15.90 4.04
CA ASP A 115 -10.32 15.42 4.83
C ASP A 115 -10.03 14.07 5.48
N LEU A 116 -10.62 13.81 6.64
CA LEU A 116 -10.59 12.50 7.26
C LEU A 116 -11.26 11.46 6.38
N TRP A 117 -10.61 10.31 6.23
CA TRP A 117 -11.18 9.17 5.52
C TRP A 117 -12.30 8.53 6.35
N PRO A 118 -13.57 8.53 5.88
CA PRO A 118 -14.71 8.13 6.70
C PRO A 118 -15.07 6.64 6.53
N SER A 119 -14.13 5.82 6.03
CA SER A 119 -14.28 4.37 5.90
C SER A 119 -13.04 3.66 6.45
N VAL A 120 -12.91 2.36 6.19
CA VAL A 120 -11.75 1.60 6.67
C VAL A 120 -10.49 2.01 5.90
N TYR A 121 -9.40 2.30 6.62
CA TYR A 121 -8.10 2.52 5.98
C TYR A 121 -7.47 1.18 5.62
N ASP A 122 -7.71 0.75 4.39
CA ASP A 122 -7.15 -0.43 3.77
C ASP A 122 -6.90 -0.21 2.27
N GLY A 123 -6.33 -1.20 1.60
CA GLY A 123 -5.85 -1.08 0.22
C GLY A 123 -4.40 -1.52 0.08
N ALA A 124 -3.88 -1.49 -1.14
CA ALA A 124 -2.48 -1.78 -1.39
C ALA A 124 -1.58 -0.72 -0.75
N LYS A 125 -0.57 -1.18 0.01
CA LYS A 125 0.33 -0.29 0.74
C LYS A 125 1.58 -0.01 -0.09
N PHE A 126 1.91 1.26 -0.20
CA PHE A 126 3.14 1.75 -0.82
C PHE A 126 3.89 2.65 0.15
N SER A 127 5.18 2.81 -0.10
CA SER A 127 6.04 3.77 0.56
C SER A 127 6.51 4.81 -0.45
N PHE A 128 6.81 6.02 0.00
CA PHE A 128 7.37 7.07 -0.84
C PHE A 128 8.39 7.90 -0.06
N SER A 129 9.28 8.53 -0.80
CA SER A 129 10.27 9.49 -0.32
C SER A 129 10.68 10.36 -1.50
N GLU A 130 10.69 11.67 -1.31
CA GLU A 130 10.95 12.63 -2.38
C GLU A 130 10.05 12.31 -3.58
N ASP A 131 10.64 12.06 -4.75
CA ASP A 131 9.91 11.83 -6.01
C ASP A 131 9.75 10.35 -6.36
N SER A 132 10.12 9.45 -5.45
CA SER A 132 10.11 8.00 -5.69
C SER A 132 9.11 7.29 -4.79
N ALA A 133 8.51 6.23 -5.34
CA ALA A 133 7.62 5.32 -4.62
C ALA A 133 8.10 3.86 -4.74
N TRP A 134 7.77 3.07 -3.73
CA TRP A 134 8.11 1.65 -3.66
C TRP A 134 6.96 0.84 -3.09
N TRP A 135 6.85 -0.39 -3.58
CA TRP A 135 6.07 -1.42 -2.91
C TRP A 135 7.00 -2.31 -2.09
N HIS A 136 6.58 -2.69 -0.88
CA HIS A 136 7.40 -3.54 -0.01
C HIS A 136 6.85 -4.95 0.01
N HIS A 137 7.64 -5.91 -0.48
CA HIS A 137 7.24 -7.31 -0.55
C HIS A 137 7.16 -7.92 0.86
N PRO A 138 5.99 -8.38 1.33
CA PRO A 138 5.85 -8.82 2.72
C PRO A 138 6.69 -10.05 3.10
N GLN A 139 6.93 -10.97 2.16
CA GLN A 139 7.70 -12.20 2.41
C GLN A 139 9.21 -12.02 2.24
N THR A 140 9.66 -11.35 1.18
CA THR A 140 11.10 -11.18 0.90
C THR A 140 11.70 -9.93 1.54
N HIS A 141 10.86 -9.04 2.08
CA HIS A 141 11.25 -7.73 2.62
C HIS A 141 11.96 -6.81 1.63
N LYS A 142 11.95 -7.15 0.34
CA LYS A 142 12.53 -6.32 -0.71
C LYS A 142 11.65 -5.11 -1.02
N ARG A 143 12.28 -3.98 -1.36
CA ARG A 143 11.62 -2.80 -1.89
C ARG A 143 11.64 -2.86 -3.40
N HIS A 144 10.46 -2.93 -3.99
CA HIS A 144 10.27 -2.95 -5.43
C HIS A 144 9.94 -1.54 -5.90
N PRO A 145 10.68 -0.97 -6.86
CA PRO A 145 10.39 0.36 -7.38
C PRO A 145 9.04 0.39 -8.09
N VAL A 146 8.30 1.48 -7.86
CA VAL A 146 7.09 1.82 -8.62
C VAL A 146 7.52 2.62 -9.84
N ASN A 147 7.10 2.19 -11.04
CA ASN A 147 7.38 2.90 -12.28
C ASN A 147 6.25 3.81 -12.73
N THR A 148 5.02 3.51 -12.32
CA THR A 148 3.88 4.37 -12.62
C THR A 148 4.08 5.72 -11.94
N GLU A 149 4.18 6.78 -12.74
CA GLU A 149 4.27 8.14 -12.23
C GLU A 149 3.00 8.46 -11.43
N LEU A 150 3.17 8.92 -10.19
CA LEU A 150 2.07 9.43 -9.39
C LEU A 150 1.69 10.82 -9.90
N PRO A 151 0.38 11.17 -9.96
CA PRO A 151 -0.04 12.52 -10.28
C PRO A 151 0.68 13.56 -9.41
N ASN A 152 1.18 14.63 -10.04
CA ASN A 152 1.98 15.66 -9.37
C ASN A 152 1.27 16.28 -8.16
N ASP A 153 -0.06 16.43 -8.22
CA ASP A 153 -0.84 16.97 -7.12
C ASP A 153 -0.92 15.99 -5.94
N VAL A 154 -1.10 14.68 -6.20
CA VAL A 154 -1.03 13.62 -5.19
C VAL A 154 0.35 13.60 -4.53
N LEU A 155 1.43 13.60 -5.32
CA LEU A 155 2.80 13.58 -4.80
C LEU A 155 3.09 14.82 -3.94
N THR A 156 2.75 16.02 -4.44
CA THR A 156 2.93 17.28 -3.71
C THR A 156 2.17 17.28 -2.38
N ARG A 157 0.94 16.77 -2.37
CA ARG A 157 0.13 16.66 -1.14
C ARG A 157 0.71 15.66 -0.16
N LEU A 158 1.17 14.49 -0.65
CA LEU A 158 1.85 13.49 0.17
C LEU A 158 3.11 14.08 0.82
N GLN A 159 3.96 14.76 0.06
CA GLN A 159 5.17 15.42 0.55
C GLN A 159 4.84 16.53 1.57
N ARG A 160 3.77 17.30 1.33
CA ARG A 160 3.33 18.32 2.30
C ARG A 160 2.84 17.71 3.62
N LEU A 161 2.11 16.60 3.56
CA LEU A 161 1.62 15.89 4.74
C LEU A 161 2.73 15.11 5.45
N LYS A 162 3.73 14.62 4.71
CA LYS A 162 4.86 13.83 5.22
C LYS A 162 6.17 14.21 4.50
N PRO A 163 6.84 15.28 4.95
CA PRO A 163 8.03 15.81 4.28
C PRO A 163 9.22 14.84 4.23
N THR A 164 9.33 13.96 5.22
CA THR A 164 10.40 12.94 5.30
C THR A 164 10.05 11.64 4.58
N GLY A 165 8.96 11.63 3.81
CA GLY A 165 8.40 10.42 3.22
C GLY A 165 7.56 9.61 4.20
N GLY A 166 7.04 8.48 3.72
CA GLY A 166 6.21 7.62 4.54
C GLY A 166 5.47 6.58 3.72
N SER A 167 4.29 6.18 4.18
CA SER A 167 3.43 5.24 3.46
C SER A 167 2.07 5.82 3.16
N PHE A 168 1.49 5.35 2.06
CA PHE A 168 0.13 5.60 1.63
C PHE A 168 -0.51 4.28 1.21
N ARG A 169 -1.83 4.29 1.04
CA ARG A 169 -2.60 3.19 0.50
C ARG A 169 -3.35 3.64 -0.74
N VAL A 170 -3.54 2.70 -1.66
CA VAL A 170 -4.41 2.85 -2.83
C VAL A 170 -5.55 1.84 -2.71
N THR A 171 -6.78 2.35 -2.80
CA THR A 171 -8.00 1.54 -2.76
C THR A 171 -8.30 0.92 -4.14
N PRO A 172 -9.26 -0.02 -4.24
CA PRO A 172 -9.76 -0.52 -5.53
C PRO A 172 -10.43 0.57 -6.40
N TRP A 173 -10.78 1.70 -5.78
CA TRP A 173 -11.40 2.86 -6.43
C TRP A 173 -10.39 3.95 -6.77
N ASN A 174 -9.10 3.61 -6.71
CA ASN A 174 -7.97 4.49 -7.01
C ASN A 174 -7.77 5.65 -6.02
N ASP A 175 -8.48 5.65 -4.89
CA ASP A 175 -8.31 6.65 -3.85
C ASP A 175 -6.98 6.44 -3.11
N VAL A 176 -6.28 7.54 -2.89
CA VAL A 176 -5.02 7.61 -2.15
C VAL A 176 -5.29 8.09 -0.74
N ILE A 177 -4.94 7.26 0.24
CA ILE A 177 -5.17 7.54 1.65
C ILE A 177 -3.86 7.41 2.42
N THR A 178 -3.61 8.32 3.36
CA THR A 178 -2.37 8.32 4.15
C THR A 178 -2.66 8.55 5.63
N LEU A 179 -1.81 8.01 6.50
CA LEU A 179 -1.90 8.23 7.95
C LEU A 179 -1.04 9.40 8.42
N VAL A 180 -1.62 10.45 9.00
CA VAL A 180 -0.89 11.64 9.48
C VAL A 180 -0.91 11.74 11.00
N GLU A 181 0.15 12.28 11.60
CA GLU A 181 0.20 12.63 13.02
C GLU A 181 -0.47 13.98 13.24
N ASP A 182 0.00 14.99 12.51
CA ASP A 182 -0.53 16.35 12.55
C ASP A 182 -1.32 16.66 11.27
N PRO A 183 -2.67 16.73 11.33
CA PRO A 183 -3.46 17.10 10.18
C PRO A 183 -3.26 18.59 9.84
N PRO A 184 -3.36 18.98 8.55
CA PRO A 184 -3.07 20.34 8.11
C PRO A 184 -4.04 21.39 8.67
N ASN A 185 -5.27 20.99 9.04
CA ASN A 185 -6.26 21.85 9.68
C ASN A 185 -6.84 21.16 10.93
N PRO A 186 -6.27 21.37 12.13
CA PRO A 186 -6.68 20.67 13.33
C PRO A 186 -8.13 20.92 13.75
N GLU A 187 -8.67 22.14 13.56
CA GLU A 187 -10.04 22.45 13.97
C GLU A 187 -11.06 21.77 13.06
N ALA A 188 -10.90 21.87 11.73
CA ALA A 188 -11.76 21.13 10.80
C ALA A 188 -11.64 19.61 10.99
N THR A 189 -10.43 19.12 11.30
CA THR A 189 -10.22 17.69 11.57
C THR A 189 -10.95 17.24 12.83
N LYS A 190 -11.01 18.07 13.88
CA LYS A 190 -11.79 17.76 15.10
C LYS A 190 -13.29 17.68 14.79
N GLU A 191 -13.81 18.59 13.98
CA GLU A 191 -15.21 18.58 13.55
C GLU A 191 -15.51 17.31 12.73
N GLN A 192 -14.71 17.02 11.71
CA GLN A 192 -14.83 15.78 10.92
C GLN A 192 -14.72 14.53 11.80
N LEU A 193 -13.78 14.51 12.75
CA LEU A 193 -13.62 13.39 13.69
C LEU A 193 -14.87 13.22 14.54
N HIS A 194 -15.52 14.31 14.96
CA HIS A 194 -16.79 14.25 15.69
C HIS A 194 -17.94 13.75 14.81
N GLU A 195 -17.93 14.02 13.51
CA GLU A 195 -18.94 13.57 12.56
C GLU A 195 -18.71 12.13 12.07
N LEU A 196 -17.50 11.58 12.22
CA LEU A 196 -17.20 10.22 11.78
C LEU A 196 -18.17 9.18 12.37
N PRO A 197 -18.56 8.16 11.57
CA PRO A 197 -19.34 7.04 12.08
C PRO A 197 -18.67 6.39 13.29
N ARG A 198 -19.49 5.94 14.25
CA ARG A 198 -19.01 5.35 15.52
C ARG A 198 -18.06 4.18 15.28
N VAL A 199 -18.36 3.34 14.29
CA VAL A 199 -17.52 2.20 13.89
C VAL A 199 -16.12 2.66 13.47
N ILE A 200 -16.00 3.73 12.68
CA ILE A 200 -14.71 4.25 12.24
C ILE A 200 -13.92 4.86 13.39
N LYS A 201 -14.58 5.62 14.28
CA LYS A 201 -13.95 6.12 15.50
C LYS A 201 -13.36 4.99 16.34
N ASN A 202 -14.11 3.90 16.52
CA ASN A 202 -13.64 2.72 17.27
C ASN A 202 -12.43 2.07 16.58
N ILE A 203 -12.43 1.95 15.24
CA ILE A 203 -11.28 1.45 14.48
C ILE A 203 -10.04 2.33 14.69
N ILE A 204 -10.21 3.66 14.73
CA ILE A 204 -9.11 4.59 15.01
C ILE A 204 -8.58 4.40 16.43
N ILE A 205 -9.46 4.28 17.43
CA ILE A 205 -9.08 4.02 18.84
C ILE A 205 -8.28 2.73 18.96
N LEU A 206 -8.76 1.62 18.38
CA LEU A 206 -8.07 0.32 18.42
C LEU A 206 -6.67 0.37 17.81
N ARG A 207 -6.46 1.23 16.80
CA ARG A 207 -5.13 1.45 16.21
C ARG A 207 -4.24 2.25 17.14
N ARG A 208 -4.79 3.28 17.79
CA ARG A 208 -4.07 4.10 18.76
C ARG A 208 -3.59 3.29 19.96
N GLU A 209 -4.43 2.40 20.50
CA GLU A 209 -4.06 1.49 21.59
C GLU A 209 -2.89 0.57 21.24
N ARG A 210 -2.62 0.36 19.95
CA ARG A 210 -1.50 -0.43 19.43
C ARG A 210 -0.30 0.41 19.02
N GLY A 211 -0.25 1.68 19.46
CA GLY A 211 0.84 2.61 19.19
C GLY A 211 0.75 3.36 17.85
N VAL A 212 -0.39 3.29 17.15
CA VAL A 212 -0.61 4.07 15.91
C VAL A 212 -1.44 5.30 16.25
N GLU A 213 -0.80 6.37 16.68
CA GLU A 213 -1.45 7.65 17.02
C GLU A 213 -1.68 8.54 15.79
N ARG A 214 -2.16 7.96 14.68
CA ARG A 214 -2.28 8.64 13.38
C ARG A 214 -3.68 8.56 12.81
N LEU A 215 -4.13 9.62 12.14
CA LEU A 215 -5.44 9.71 11.52
C LEU A 215 -5.37 9.42 10.01
N PRO A 216 -6.34 8.67 9.45
CA PRO A 216 -6.41 8.44 8.02
C PRO A 216 -6.98 9.67 7.31
N VAL A 217 -6.27 10.15 6.30
CA VAL A 217 -6.60 11.35 5.53
C VAL A 217 -6.61 11.02 4.05
N TYR A 218 -7.63 11.52 3.35
CA TYR A 218 -7.74 11.45 1.90
C TYR A 218 -6.76 12.43 1.22
N VAL A 219 -6.08 11.96 0.17
CA VAL A 219 -5.06 12.74 -0.55
C VAL A 219 -5.54 13.15 -1.94
N GLY A 220 -6.26 12.26 -2.62
CA GLY A 220 -6.66 12.39 -4.02
C GLY A 220 -6.86 11.02 -4.64
N SER A 221 -6.98 10.97 -5.96
CA SER A 221 -7.15 9.73 -6.72
C SER A 221 -6.05 9.56 -7.77
N LEU A 222 -5.88 8.34 -8.28
CA LEU A 222 -4.97 8.03 -9.37
C LEU A 222 -5.72 7.89 -10.70
N ASP A 223 -5.14 8.45 -11.76
CA ASP A 223 -5.67 8.33 -13.12
C ASP A 223 -5.21 7.04 -13.82
N THR A 224 -4.06 6.49 -13.41
CA THR A 224 -3.46 5.30 -14.02
C THR A 224 -3.34 4.19 -12.98
N VAL A 225 -4.07 3.10 -13.23
CA VAL A 225 -4.05 1.85 -12.44
C VAL A 225 -4.07 0.64 -13.37
N PRO A 226 -3.52 -0.51 -12.95
CA PRO A 226 -2.85 -0.75 -11.68
C PRO A 226 -1.46 -0.08 -11.62
N ILE A 227 -0.96 0.18 -10.40
CA ILE A 227 0.41 0.70 -10.22
C ILE A 227 1.41 -0.39 -10.61
N GLU A 228 2.20 -0.14 -11.65
CA GLU A 228 3.26 -1.02 -12.10
C GLU A 228 4.45 -1.00 -11.13
N VAL A 229 4.88 -2.19 -10.76
CA VAL A 229 5.99 -2.42 -9.82
C VAL A 229 6.98 -3.36 -10.47
N ASN A 230 8.25 -2.97 -10.46
CA ASN A 230 9.33 -3.74 -11.07
C ASN A 230 10.12 -4.54 -10.03
N GLU A 231 10.82 -5.57 -10.50
CA GLU A 231 11.84 -6.21 -9.68
C GLU A 231 12.96 -5.22 -9.32
N PRO A 232 13.45 -5.23 -8.07
CA PRO A 232 14.58 -4.41 -7.69
C PRO A 232 15.83 -4.83 -8.46
N ARG A 233 16.69 -3.86 -8.74
CA ARG A 233 17.98 -4.12 -9.36
C ARG A 233 18.82 -5.04 -8.48
N SER A 234 19.30 -6.12 -9.06
CA SER A 234 20.24 -7.05 -8.42
C SER A 234 21.67 -6.58 -8.65
N LEU A 235 22.50 -6.64 -7.62
CA LEU A 235 23.92 -6.30 -7.70
C LEU A 235 24.76 -7.41 -8.36
N THR A 236 24.20 -8.60 -8.50
CA THR A 236 24.88 -9.77 -9.08
C THR A 236 24.50 -10.03 -10.53
N ASP A 237 23.49 -9.34 -11.02
CA ASP A 237 23.05 -9.50 -12.41
C ASP A 237 24.08 -8.89 -13.35
N SER A 238 24.24 -9.52 -14.51
CA SER A 238 25.13 -9.00 -15.54
C SER A 238 24.57 -7.69 -16.10
N LEU A 239 25.40 -6.65 -16.15
CA LEU A 239 25.04 -5.40 -16.81
C LEU A 239 24.65 -5.65 -18.28
N SER A 240 23.57 -5.00 -18.72
CA SER A 240 23.13 -4.96 -20.11
C SER A 240 24.15 -4.24 -21.01
N ALA A 241 24.01 -4.37 -22.33
CA ALA A 241 24.90 -3.67 -23.26
C ALA A 241 24.81 -2.14 -23.13
N GLU A 242 23.62 -1.62 -22.86
CA GLU A 242 23.35 -0.19 -22.66
C GLU A 242 23.96 0.30 -21.34
N GLU A 243 23.72 -0.42 -20.23
CA GLU A 243 24.30 -0.08 -18.92
C GLU A 243 25.84 -0.09 -18.94
N ARG A 244 26.43 -1.06 -19.67
CA ARG A 244 27.89 -1.10 -19.89
C ARG A 244 28.35 0.11 -20.68
N ALA A 245 27.62 0.50 -21.73
CA ALA A 245 27.98 1.65 -22.54
C ALA A 245 27.88 2.96 -21.74
N GLU A 246 26.84 3.14 -20.93
CA GLU A 246 26.69 4.27 -20.02
C GLU A 246 27.80 4.31 -18.97
N LEU A 247 28.10 3.18 -18.32
CA LEU A 247 29.18 3.08 -17.34
C LEU A 247 30.54 3.41 -17.97
N ASN A 248 30.81 2.89 -19.18
CA ASN A 248 32.04 3.18 -19.91
C ASN A 248 32.11 4.67 -20.28
N SER A 249 31.02 5.25 -20.76
CA SER A 249 30.93 6.68 -21.09
C SER A 249 31.18 7.56 -19.86
N TRP A 250 30.55 7.22 -18.73
CA TRP A 250 30.76 7.91 -17.46
C TRP A 250 32.20 7.76 -16.98
N SER A 251 32.76 6.54 -16.99
CA SER A 251 34.15 6.31 -16.60
C SER A 251 35.14 7.06 -17.48
N GLY A 252 34.84 7.21 -18.77
CA GLY A 252 35.64 7.99 -19.70
C GLY A 252 35.51 9.51 -19.50
N SER A 253 34.43 9.96 -18.84
CA SER A 253 34.20 11.36 -18.48
C SER A 253 34.86 11.77 -17.16
N LEU A 254 35.26 10.79 -16.33
CA LEU A 254 36.04 11.05 -15.13
C LEU A 254 37.44 11.51 -15.57
N GLY A 255 37.74 12.79 -15.33
CA GLY A 255 39.05 13.36 -15.59
C GLY A 255 40.16 12.64 -14.80
N PRO A 256 41.43 12.87 -15.16
CA PRO A 256 42.55 12.25 -14.46
C PRO A 256 42.48 12.61 -12.97
N THR A 257 42.41 11.59 -12.12
CA THR A 257 42.59 11.76 -10.67
C THR A 257 44.02 12.23 -10.44
N LYS A 258 44.20 13.37 -9.76
CA LYS A 258 45.52 13.77 -9.30
C LYS A 258 45.93 12.85 -8.16
N ASP A 259 47.18 12.39 -8.16
CA ASP A 259 47.75 11.76 -6.99
C ASP A 259 47.70 12.76 -5.83
N ILE A 260 46.93 12.41 -4.79
CA ILE A 260 46.90 13.14 -3.53
C ILE A 260 48.06 12.63 -2.69
N ASP A 261 48.88 13.53 -2.17
CA ASP A 261 49.97 13.18 -1.26
C ASP A 261 49.36 12.51 0.00
N PRO A 262 49.87 11.36 0.47
CA PRO A 262 49.35 10.70 1.67
C PRO A 262 49.30 11.60 2.91
N SER A 263 50.10 12.66 2.96
CA SER A 263 50.12 13.67 4.03
C SER A 263 48.98 14.70 3.94
N GLU A 264 48.28 14.79 2.81
CA GLU A 264 47.05 15.58 2.64
C GLU A 264 45.79 14.84 3.11
N HIS A 265 45.89 13.54 3.43
CA HIS A 265 44.89 12.83 4.24
C HIS A 265 44.97 13.31 5.70
N ARG A 266 44.54 14.55 5.96
CA ARG A 266 44.29 14.99 7.32
C ARG A 266 42.96 14.40 7.79
N PHE A 267 43.05 13.33 8.59
CA PHE A 267 42.03 13.09 9.61
C PHE A 267 42.15 14.25 10.60
N ASP A 268 41.25 15.22 10.52
CA ASP A 268 41.14 16.27 11.52
C ASP A 268 40.65 15.62 12.83
N SER A 269 41.59 15.22 13.69
CA SER A 269 41.30 14.65 15.01
C SER A 269 40.82 15.72 16.01
N THR A 270 40.50 16.94 15.56
CA THR A 270 40.14 18.08 16.42
C THR A 270 38.64 18.38 16.47
N THR A 271 37.81 17.57 15.82
CA THR A 271 36.38 17.45 16.16
C THR A 271 36.13 16.12 16.84
N GLU A 272 36.22 16.08 18.18
CA GLU A 272 35.43 15.13 18.96
C GLU A 272 33.94 15.46 18.77
N THR A 273 33.42 15.10 17.61
CA THR A 273 32.01 14.84 17.43
C THR A 273 32.00 13.58 16.62
N LYS A 274 31.91 12.44 17.32
CA LYS A 274 31.61 11.15 16.68
C LYS A 274 30.48 11.41 15.68
N PRO A 275 30.67 11.18 14.37
CA PRO A 275 29.53 10.99 13.50
C PRO A 275 28.71 9.88 14.13
N ARG A 276 27.46 10.15 14.51
CA ARG A 276 26.46 9.09 14.76
C ARG A 276 26.01 8.54 13.40
N ASP A 277 26.98 8.05 12.61
CA ASP A 277 26.73 7.29 11.39
C ASP A 277 27.06 5.84 11.70
N ASP A 278 26.27 5.29 12.60
CA ASP A 278 25.95 3.87 12.65
C ASP A 278 24.60 3.78 13.38
N PRO A 279 23.47 3.64 12.67
CA PRO A 279 22.32 3.02 13.29
C PRO A 279 22.71 1.55 13.56
N GLU A 280 23.27 1.31 14.74
CA GLU A 280 23.25 -0.01 15.37
C GLU A 280 21.78 -0.40 15.55
N ASP A 281 21.18 -0.94 14.48
CA ASP A 281 20.02 -1.84 14.44
C ASP A 281 19.49 -1.88 13.00
N TRP A 282 20.05 -2.81 12.22
CA TRP A 282 19.45 -3.35 10.99
C TRP A 282 18.98 -4.77 11.25
#